data_AF-A0A654G5F3-F1
#
_entry.id   AF-A0A654G5F3-F1
#
_cell.length_a   1.000
_cell.length_b   1.000
_cell.length_c   1.000
_cell.angle_alpha   90.00
_cell.angle_beta   90.00
_cell.angle_gamma   90.00
#
_symmetry.space_group_name_H-M   'P 1'
#
loop_
_entity.id
_entity.type
_entity.pdbx_description
1 polymer ?
#
loop_
_entity_poly.entity_id
_entity_poly.type
_entity_poly.pdbx_seq_one_letter_code
_entity_poly.pdbx_strand_id
1 'polypeptide(L)'
;MDQEAFLSEKIEKAQAQLQKLRDENRVMKARQIMWGCIEGNIDVCQLGEKDLKDLSSVIDDYLDSLKSRVEYLKKNEDADVPSMDGSHHQSETNRFATTADACVPNITNNP
;
A
#
# COMPACT_ATOMS: atom_id res chain seq x y z
N MET A 1 -23.40 33.18 15.64
CA MET A 1 -22.18 32.46 15.22
C MET A 1 -21.38 32.26 16.48
N ASP A 2 -21.20 31.02 16.92
CA ASP A 2 -20.49 30.72 18.16
C ASP A 2 -19.00 30.53 17.85
N GLN A 3 -18.19 31.52 18.25
CA GLN A 3 -16.75 31.52 18.01
C GLN A 3 -16.05 30.42 18.81
N GLU A 4 -16.60 30.04 19.96
CA GLU A 4 -16.04 28.98 20.80
C GLU A 4 -16.20 27.62 20.10
N ALA A 5 -17.39 27.31 19.60
CA ALA A 5 -17.63 26.09 18.83
C ALA A 5 -16.70 25.96 17.61
N PHE A 6 -16.50 27.05 16.86
CA PHE A 6 -15.59 27.04 15.71
C PHE A 6 -14.12 26.79 16.09
N LEU A 7 -13.66 27.36 17.20
CA LEU A 7 -12.29 27.15 17.69
C LEU A 7 -12.11 25.72 18.21
N SER A 8 -13.08 25.18 18.94
CA SER A 8 -13.07 23.80 19.43
C SER A 8 -12.99 22.80 18.29
N GLU A 9 -13.82 22.94 17.26
CA GLU A 9 -13.79 22.07 16.06
C GLU A 9 -12.40 22.09 15.39
N LYS A 10 -11.77 23.27 15.28
CA LYS A 10 -10.42 23.39 14.71
C LYS A 10 -9.36 22.71 15.55
N ILE A 11 -9.44 22.81 16.88
CA ILE A 11 -8.51 22.16 17.81
C ILE A 11 -8.65 20.64 17.67
N GLU A 12 -9.86 20.10 17.67
CA GLU A 12 -10.13 18.67 17.51
C GLU A 12 -9.57 18.15 16.19
N LYS A 13 -9.79 18.88 15.08
CA LYS A 13 -9.25 18.50 13.78
C LYS A 13 -7.72 18.48 13.77
N ALA A 14 -7.08 19.47 14.37
CA ALA A 14 -5.62 19.51 14.48
C ALA A 14 -5.08 18.37 15.35
N GLN A 15 -5.76 18.05 16.46
CA GLN A 15 -5.41 16.92 17.33
C GLN A 15 -5.54 15.58 16.60
N ALA A 16 -6.61 15.39 15.82
CA ALA A 16 -6.81 14.19 15.01
C ALA A 16 -5.69 14.02 13.95
N GLN A 17 -5.29 15.12 13.30
CA GLN A 17 -4.17 15.10 12.35
C GLN A 17 -2.84 14.76 13.02
N LEU A 18 -2.56 15.35 14.19
CA LEU A 18 -1.35 15.05 14.96
C LEU A 18 -1.31 13.58 15.40
N GLN A 19 -2.45 13.03 15.83
CA GLN A 19 -2.54 11.63 16.23
C GLN A 19 -2.31 10.70 15.03
N LYS A 20 -2.94 10.99 13.88
CA LYS A 20 -2.70 10.25 12.63
C LYS A 20 -1.22 10.24 12.25
N LEU A 21 -0.57 11.41 12.23
CA LEU A 21 0.86 11.51 11.92
C LEU A 21 1.73 10.76 12.91
N ARG A 22 1.36 10.75 14.21
CA ARG A 22 2.06 9.99 15.23
C ARG A 22 1.98 8.49 14.97
N ASP A 23 0.80 7.98 14.60
CA ASP A 23 0.59 6.58 14.30
C ASP A 23 1.32 6.17 13.00
N GLU A 24 1.25 6.98 11.95
CA GLU A 24 2.00 6.76 10.71
C GLU A 24 3.51 6.74 10.95
N ASN A 25 4.03 7.69 11.73
CA ASN A 25 5.45 7.74 12.08
C ASN A 25 5.87 6.54 12.94
N ARG A 26 4.99 6.07 13.84
CA ARG A 26 5.24 4.86 14.64
C ARG A 26 5.44 3.65 13.72
N VAL A 27 4.53 3.44 12.76
CA VAL A 27 4.61 2.34 11.79
C VAL A 27 5.85 2.47 10.90
N MET A 28 6.14 3.68 10.41
CA MET A 28 7.32 3.92 9.57
C MET A 28 8.63 3.61 10.31
N LYS A 29 8.78 4.08 11.55
CA LYS A 29 9.96 3.80 12.37
C LYS A 29 10.11 2.31 12.66
N ALA A 30 9.04 1.63 13.04
CA ALA A 30 9.06 0.18 13.28
C ALA A 30 9.52 -0.59 12.02
N ARG A 31 9.07 -0.20 10.82
CA ARG A 31 9.52 -0.81 9.56
C ARG A 31 11.00 -0.54 9.26
N GLN A 32 11.47 0.69 9.50
CA GLN A 32 12.90 1.03 9.34
C GLN A 32 13.77 0.22 10.29
N ILE A 33 13.37 0.09 11.55
CA ILE A 33 14.05 -0.74 12.54
C ILE A 33 14.10 -2.19 12.07
N MET A 34 12.94 -2.75 11.69
CA MET A 34 12.84 -4.13 11.20
C MET A 34 13.81 -4.38 10.05
N TRP A 35 13.85 -3.48 9.07
CA TRP A 35 14.74 -3.59 7.91
C TRP A 35 16.22 -3.48 8.32
N GLY A 36 16.55 -2.52 9.18
CA GLY A 36 17.91 -2.37 9.71
C GLY A 36 18.38 -3.61 10.49
N CYS A 37 17.49 -4.30 11.21
CA CYS A 37 17.80 -5.58 11.84
C CYS A 37 18.11 -6.68 10.81
N ILE A 38 17.35 -6.76 9.72
CA ILE A 38 17.56 -7.74 8.64
C ILE A 38 18.89 -7.50 7.91
N GLU A 39 19.24 -6.23 7.67
CA GLU A 39 20.52 -5.86 7.07
C GLU A 39 21.72 -6.02 8.02
N GLY A 40 21.47 -6.23 9.31
CA GLY A 40 22.51 -6.27 10.34
C GLY A 40 23.05 -4.89 10.75
N ASN A 41 22.39 -3.81 10.32
CA ASN A 41 22.73 -2.42 10.65
C ASN A 41 22.24 -2.02 12.05
N ILE A 42 21.21 -2.69 12.57
CA ILE A 42 20.65 -2.45 13.90
C ILE A 42 20.71 -3.76 14.68
N ASP A 43 21.32 -3.71 15.87
CA ASP A 43 21.25 -4.80 16.84
C ASP A 43 19.93 -4.74 17.59
N VAL A 44 19.10 -5.77 17.41
CA VAL A 44 17.80 -5.90 18.07
C VAL A 44 17.90 -5.84 19.60
N CYS A 45 19.04 -6.27 20.17
CA CYS A 45 19.26 -6.27 21.62
C CYS A 45 19.42 -4.85 22.19
N GLN A 46 19.68 -3.85 21.34
CA GLN A 46 19.86 -2.45 21.74
C GLN A 46 18.56 -1.65 21.64
N LEU A 47 17.46 -2.27 21.19
CA LEU A 47 16.17 -1.60 21.08
C LEU A 47 15.51 -1.41 22.45
N GLY A 48 14.88 -0.25 22.63
CA GLY A 48 14.09 0.02 23.83
C GLY A 48 12.76 -0.75 23.82
N GLU A 49 12.16 -0.90 25.00
CA GLU A 49 10.88 -1.60 25.17
C GLU A 49 9.77 -1.06 24.26
N LYS A 50 9.70 0.26 24.10
CA LYS A 50 8.73 0.90 23.21
C LYS A 50 8.92 0.46 21.76
N ASP A 51 10.16 0.44 21.28
CA ASP A 51 10.47 0.07 19.90
C ASP A 51 10.17 -1.41 19.67
N LEU A 52 10.50 -2.28 20.63
CA LEU A 52 10.16 -3.70 20.59
C LEU A 52 8.65 -3.93 20.54
N LYS A 53 7.88 -3.20 21.35
CA LYS A 53 6.41 -3.27 21.35
C LYS A 53 5.81 -2.78 20.04
N ASP A 54 6.28 -1.63 19.55
CA ASP A 54 5.81 -1.05 18.29
C ASP A 54 6.18 -1.98 17.11
N LEU A 55 7.34 -2.63 17.15
CA LEU A 55 7.77 -3.64 16.18
C LEU A 55 6.89 -4.90 16.22
N SER A 56 6.62 -5.45 17.40
CA SER A 56 5.72 -6.60 17.56
C SER A 56 4.36 -6.31 16.92
N SER A 57 3.74 -5.18 17.27
CA SER A 57 2.44 -4.78 16.73
C SER A 57 2.44 -4.70 15.20
N VAL A 58 3.49 -4.11 14.59
CA VAL A 58 3.57 -3.97 13.13
C VAL A 58 3.78 -5.32 12.43
N ILE A 59 4.53 -6.23 13.05
CA ILE A 59 4.72 -7.59 12.53
C ILE A 59 3.40 -8.36 12.60
N ASP A 60 2.71 -8.31 13.73
CA ASP A 60 1.42 -8.98 13.93
C ASP A 60 0.37 -8.48 12.93
N ASP A 61 0.22 -7.15 12.79
CA ASP A 61 -0.68 -6.52 11.81
C ASP A 61 -0.37 -6.99 10.37
N TYR A 62 0.91 -7.14 10.04
CA TYR A 62 1.34 -7.61 8.72
C TYR A 62 1.01 -9.09 8.50
N LEU A 63 1.24 -9.94 9.50
CA LEU A 63 0.91 -11.37 9.42
C LEU A 63 -0.60 -11.58 9.28
N ASP A 64 -1.42 -10.83 10.00
CA ASP A 64 -2.89 -10.88 9.90
C ASP A 64 -3.38 -10.44 8.52
N SER A 65 -2.81 -9.36 7.98
CA SER A 65 -3.09 -8.91 6.62
C SER A 65 -2.70 -9.97 5.59
N LEU A 66 -1.51 -10.57 5.74
CA LEU A 66 -1.02 -11.61 4.84
C LEU A 66 -1.93 -12.85 4.89
N LYS A 67 -2.34 -13.28 6.09
CA LYS A 67 -3.26 -14.40 6.29
C LYS A 67 -4.61 -14.13 5.62
N SER A 68 -5.17 -12.94 5.83
CA SER A 68 -6.43 -12.52 5.20
C SER A 68 -6.33 -12.55 3.67
N ARG A 69 -5.21 -12.10 3.11
CA ARG A 69 -4.96 -12.15 1.66
C ARG A 69 -4.85 -13.59 1.15
N VAL A 70 -4.15 -14.48 1.87
CA VAL A 70 -4.05 -15.90 1.50
C VAL A 70 -5.43 -16.55 1.50
N GLU A 71 -6.27 -16.29 2.52
CA GLU A 71 -7.63 -16.84 2.58
C GLU A 71 -8.52 -16.31 1.44
N TYR A 72 -8.39 -15.02 1.10
CA TYR A 72 -9.10 -14.43 -0.03
C TYR A 72 -8.71 -15.10 -1.36
N LEU A 73 -7.41 -15.29 -1.59
CA LEU A 73 -6.93 -15.93 -2.82
C LEU A 73 -7.39 -17.38 -2.93
N LYS A 74 -7.34 -18.17 -1.86
CA LYS A 74 -7.83 -19.55 -1.85
C LYS A 74 -9.30 -19.67 -2.24
N LYS A 75 -10.15 -18.80 -1.67
CA LYS A 75 -11.60 -18.79 -1.98
C LYS A 75 -11.90 -18.45 -3.44
N ASN A 76 -11.01 -17.71 -4.10
CA ASN A 76 -11.20 -17.27 -5.49
C ASN A 76 -10.50 -18.18 -6.50
N GLU A 77 -9.52 -18.99 -6.08
CA GLU A 77 -8.95 -20.08 -6.91
C GLU A 77 -9.98 -21.18 -7.17
N ASP A 78 -10.88 -21.44 -6.22
CA ASP A 78 -11.98 -22.40 -6.38
C ASP A 78 -13.11 -21.91 -7.30
N ALA A 79 -13.06 -20.66 -7.79
CA ALA A 79 -14.13 -20.01 -8.54
C ALA A 79 -13.91 -19.92 -10.05
N ASP A 80 -12.77 -20.35 -10.61
CA ASP A 80 -12.51 -20.22 -12.04
C ASP A 80 -11.69 -21.38 -12.63
N VAL A 81 -12.37 -22.51 -12.85
CA VAL A 81 -12.09 -23.35 -14.03
C VAL A 81 -13.39 -23.54 -14.79
N PRO A 82 -13.69 -22.67 -15.78
CA PRO A 82 -14.64 -23.02 -16.82
C PRO A 82 -13.99 -24.16 -17.62
N SER A 83 -14.49 -25.37 -17.43
CA SER A 83 -14.17 -26.52 -18.27
C SER A 83 -14.49 -26.17 -19.73
N MET A 84 -13.49 -25.72 -20.48
CA MET A 84 -13.55 -25.56 -21.92
C MET A 84 -13.52 -26.95 -22.55
N ASP A 85 -14.70 -27.57 -22.65
CA ASP A 85 -14.91 -28.69 -23.56
C ASP A 85 -14.66 -28.22 -25.00
N GLY A 86 -13.92 -29.04 -25.73
CA GLY A 86 -13.29 -28.68 -26.99
C GLY A 86 -14.30 -28.41 -28.09
N SER A 87 -14.07 -27.34 -28.85
CA SER A 87 -14.50 -27.29 -30.24
C SER A 87 -13.51 -26.48 -31.06
N HIS A 88 -12.79 -27.22 -31.90
CA HIS A 88 -12.09 -26.76 -33.09
C HIS A 88 -12.95 -25.74 -33.85
N HIS A 89 -12.38 -24.61 -34.29
CA HIS A 89 -12.44 -24.15 -35.68
C HIS A 89 -11.63 -22.86 -35.86
N GLN A 90 -10.49 -23.05 -36.53
CA GLN A 90 -9.81 -22.20 -37.53
C GLN A 90 -9.36 -20.77 -37.16
N SER A 91 -8.03 -20.63 -37.24
CA SER A 91 -7.26 -19.40 -37.25
C SER A 91 -7.58 -18.52 -38.45
N GLU A 92 -7.76 -17.23 -38.23
CA GLU A 92 -7.53 -16.21 -39.26
C GLU A 92 -6.56 -15.14 -38.76
N THR A 93 -5.37 -15.20 -39.34
CA THR A 93 -4.27 -14.23 -39.25
C THR A 93 -4.76 -12.88 -39.78
N ASN A 94 -4.92 -11.89 -38.91
CA ASN A 94 -5.17 -10.51 -39.35
C ASN A 94 -3.92 -9.64 -39.21
N ARG A 95 -3.61 -8.97 -40.33
CA ARG A 95 -2.37 -8.29 -40.66
C ARG A 95 -2.14 -7.06 -39.79
N PHE A 96 -0.91 -6.93 -39.27
CA PHE A 96 -0.42 -5.68 -38.68
C PHE A 96 -0.32 -4.59 -39.76
N ALA A 97 -1.15 -3.55 -39.63
CA ALA A 97 -0.97 -2.29 -40.33
C ALA A 97 -0.32 -1.29 -39.36
N THR A 98 0.90 -0.89 -39.69
CA THR A 98 1.65 0.20 -39.06
C THR A 98 1.02 1.54 -39.42
N THR A 99 0.66 2.35 -38.44
CA THR A 99 0.81 3.82 -38.51
C THR A 99 1.10 4.34 -37.11
N ALA A 100 2.30 4.90 -36.95
CA ALA A 100 2.68 5.71 -35.82
C ALA A 100 1.79 6.95 -35.75
N ASP A 101 1.34 7.31 -34.55
CA ASP A 101 1.07 8.72 -34.26
C ASP A 101 1.40 9.01 -32.79
N ALA A 102 2.48 9.77 -32.62
CA ALA A 102 2.97 10.25 -31.35
C ALA A 102 2.41 11.66 -31.14
N CYS A 103 1.63 11.86 -30.08
CA CYS A 103 1.27 13.19 -29.61
C CYS A 103 1.91 13.44 -28.23
N VAL A 104 3.08 14.08 -28.25
CA VAL A 104 3.68 14.75 -27.10
C VAL A 104 3.26 16.22 -27.13
N PRO A 105 2.70 16.80 -26.05
CA PRO A 105 2.47 18.25 -26.01
C PRO A 105 3.76 18.99 -25.64
N ASN A 106 4.18 19.89 -26.53
CA ASN A 106 5.28 20.83 -26.38
C ASN A 106 4.86 22.03 -25.51
N ILE A 107 5.62 22.34 -24.47
CA ILE A 107 5.40 23.52 -23.61
C ILE A 107 6.48 24.54 -23.95
N THR A 108 6.09 25.57 -24.71
CA THR A 108 6.94 26.71 -25.06
C THR A 108 7.05 27.66 -23.86
N ASN A 109 8.27 27.97 -23.41
CA ASN A 109 8.56 29.11 -22.55
C ASN A 109 9.29 30.19 -23.36
N ASN A 110 8.82 31.43 -23.31
CA ASN A 110 9.55 32.67 -23.68
C ASN A 110 8.98 33.84 -22.85
N PRO A 111 9.66 35.00 -22.68
CA PRO A 111 10.45 35.74 -23.67
C PRO A 111 11.97 35.75 -23.48
#